data_AF-A0A3B9FMC8-F1
#
_entry.id   AF-A0A3B9FMC8-F1
#
_cell.length_a   1.000
_cell.length_b   1.000
_cell.length_c   1.000
_cell.angle_alpha   90.00
_cell.angle_beta   90.00
_cell.angle_gamma   90.00
#
_symmetry.space_group_name_H-M   'P 1'
#
loop_
_entity.id
_entity.type
_entity.pdbx_description
1 polymer ?
#
loop_
_entity_poly.entity_id
_entity_poly.type
_entity_poly.pdbx_seq_one_letter_code
_entity_poly.pdbx_strand_id
1 'polypeptide(L)'
;MLVRRLLFFAVFVLPLGCWAQSMWIWEKDGRSAGTKLSFAKAFDVSGHPIEARLKAVGDFCSLEVRLNGRKVGQSPAHGSLIDERVEGWLTKGKNIVTISARSAGKAPAVA
;
A
#
# COMPACT_ATOMS: atom_id res chain seq x y z
N MET A 1 44.87 -31.48 28.85
CA MET A 1 43.70 -31.64 27.95
C MET A 1 42.66 -30.61 28.34
N LEU A 2 41.83 -30.15 27.38
CA LEU A 2 40.71 -29.21 27.50
C LEU A 2 41.01 -27.70 27.30
N VAL A 3 41.21 -27.29 26.05
CA VAL A 3 41.00 -25.90 25.63
C VAL A 3 39.50 -25.71 25.39
N ARG A 4 38.83 -25.04 26.32
CA ARG A 4 37.40 -24.76 26.31
C ARG A 4 37.11 -23.67 25.26
N ARG A 5 36.78 -24.07 24.03
CA ARG A 5 36.34 -23.14 22.96
C ARG A 5 34.91 -22.70 23.25
N LEU A 6 34.74 -21.51 23.83
CA LEU A 6 33.44 -20.84 23.88
C LEU A 6 33.18 -20.20 22.51
N LEU A 7 32.26 -20.78 21.73
CA LEU A 7 31.70 -20.14 20.54
C LEU A 7 30.62 -19.13 21.00
N PHE A 8 30.96 -17.85 21.02
CA PHE A 8 29.98 -16.78 21.12
C PHE A 8 29.26 -16.65 19.77
N PHE A 9 28.09 -17.27 19.65
CA PHE A 9 27.14 -16.95 18.60
C PHE A 9 26.49 -15.59 18.93
N ALA A 10 27.14 -14.51 18.51
CA ALA A 10 26.49 -13.21 18.46
C ALA A 10 25.48 -13.24 17.30
N VAL A 11 24.23 -13.56 17.59
CA VAL A 11 23.12 -13.35 16.65
C VAL A 11 22.94 -11.84 16.53
N PHE A 12 23.62 -11.25 15.55
CA PHE A 12 23.26 -9.93 15.05
C PHE A 12 21.86 -10.05 14.44
N VAL A 13 20.83 -9.72 15.23
CA VAL A 13 19.50 -9.42 14.69
C VAL A 13 19.64 -8.11 13.93
N LEU A 14 20.15 -8.19 12.71
CA LEU A 14 19.99 -7.12 11.74
C LEU A 14 18.48 -6.91 11.62
N PRO A 15 17.95 -5.67 11.73
CA PRO A 15 16.56 -5.40 11.41
C PRO A 15 16.41 -5.61 9.90
N LEU A 16 16.18 -6.86 9.50
CA LEU A 16 15.88 -7.25 8.14
C LEU A 16 14.52 -6.64 7.81
N GLY A 17 14.56 -5.39 7.34
CA GLY A 17 13.44 -4.65 6.80
C GLY A 17 12.27 -4.57 7.78
N CYS A 18 12.15 -3.45 8.50
CA CYS A 18 10.80 -2.98 8.81
C CYS A 18 10.16 -2.67 7.44
N TRP A 19 9.50 -3.68 6.85
CA TRP A 19 8.76 -3.57 5.60
C TRP A 19 7.84 -2.36 5.78
N ALA A 20 7.85 -1.44 4.82
CA ALA A 20 6.97 -0.28 4.85
C ALA A 20 5.53 -0.79 4.96
N GLN A 21 4.98 -0.74 6.18
CA GLN A 21 3.61 -1.15 6.44
C GLN A 21 2.70 -0.03 5.94
N SER A 22 1.66 -0.38 5.17
CA SER A 22 0.67 0.61 4.75
C SER A 22 0.07 1.30 5.98
N MET A 23 -0.06 2.62 5.90
CA MET A 23 -0.72 3.41 6.94
C MET A 23 -2.11 3.80 6.48
N TRP A 24 -3.07 3.76 7.40
CA TRP A 24 -4.39 4.32 7.18
C TRP A 24 -4.29 5.84 7.04
N ILE A 25 -4.76 6.36 5.91
CA ILE A 25 -4.79 7.79 5.61
C ILE A 25 -6.22 8.27 5.39
N TRP A 26 -6.50 9.46 5.89
CA TRP A 26 -7.71 10.21 5.58
C TRP A 26 -7.50 11.69 5.90
N GLU A 27 -8.23 12.57 5.21
CA GLU A 27 -8.22 14.00 5.53
C GLU A 27 -9.13 14.30 6.72
N LYS A 28 -8.63 15.03 7.72
CA LYS A 28 -9.32 15.26 9.00
C LYS A 28 -10.74 15.78 8.82
N ASP A 29 -10.94 16.71 7.89
CA ASP A 29 -12.22 17.39 7.68
C ASP A 29 -13.09 16.71 6.61
N GLY A 30 -12.58 15.66 5.96
CA GLY A 30 -13.23 14.94 4.88
C GLY A 30 -14.16 13.80 5.32
N ARG A 31 -14.67 13.81 6.55
CA ARG A 31 -15.39 12.66 7.14
C ARG A 31 -16.88 12.60 6.80
N SER A 32 -17.49 13.72 6.41
CA SER A 32 -18.91 13.78 6.08
C SER A 32 -19.29 12.77 5.00
N ALA A 33 -20.46 12.16 5.14
CA ALA A 33 -20.95 11.18 4.17
C ALA A 33 -21.06 11.81 2.78
N GLY A 34 -20.59 11.09 1.76
CA GLY A 34 -20.57 11.56 0.38
C GLY A 34 -19.35 12.40 0.01
N THR A 35 -18.53 12.86 0.96
CA THR A 35 -17.28 13.56 0.68
C THR A 35 -16.36 12.68 -0.16
N LYS A 36 -15.82 13.25 -1.23
CA LYS A 36 -14.88 12.59 -2.13
C LYS A 36 -13.48 13.11 -1.89
N LEU A 37 -12.52 12.21 -1.72
CA LEU A 37 -11.10 12.53 -1.61
C LEU A 37 -10.31 11.79 -2.69
N SER A 38 -9.18 12.37 -3.08
CA SER A 38 -8.24 11.75 -4.01
C SER A 38 -6.83 11.82 -3.43
N PHE A 39 -6.17 10.67 -3.35
CA PHE A 39 -4.81 10.53 -2.87
C PHE A 39 -3.94 10.08 -4.03
N ALA A 40 -2.75 10.67 -4.17
CA ALA A 40 -1.82 10.29 -5.22
C ALA A 40 -0.40 10.15 -4.65
N LYS A 41 0.29 9.10 -5.08
CA LYS A 41 1.70 8.89 -4.75
C LYS A 41 2.46 8.48 -6.00
N ALA A 42 3.54 9.20 -6.27
CA ALA A 42 4.50 8.84 -7.31
C ALA A 42 5.64 8.01 -6.71
N PHE A 43 6.16 7.08 -7.52
CA PHE A 43 7.34 6.27 -7.22
C PHE A 43 8.09 5.93 -8.51
N ASP A 44 9.39 5.66 -8.40
CA ASP A 44 10.24 5.32 -9.55
C ASP A 44 10.55 3.82 -9.61
N VAL A 45 10.54 3.27 -10.82
CA VAL A 45 10.93 1.89 -11.12
C VAL A 45 12.16 1.92 -12.02
N SER A 46 13.30 1.48 -11.52
CA SER A 46 14.58 1.51 -12.25
C SER A 46 14.80 0.34 -13.20
N GLY A 47 14.19 -0.81 -12.91
CA GLY A 47 14.35 -2.07 -13.67
C GLY A 47 13.08 -2.53 -14.39
N HIS A 48 13.04 -3.82 -14.73
CA HIS A 48 11.85 -4.49 -15.25
C HIS A 48 11.26 -5.35 -14.13
N PRO A 49 10.13 -4.94 -13.51
CA PRO A 49 9.49 -5.72 -12.46
C PRO A 49 9.10 -7.10 -12.96
N ILE A 50 9.51 -8.16 -12.26
CA ILE A 50 9.14 -9.53 -12.61
C ILE A 50 7.75 -9.85 -12.04
N GLU A 51 7.48 -9.43 -10.81
CA GLU A 51 6.18 -9.55 -10.14
C GLU A 51 5.92 -8.28 -9.33
N ALA A 52 4.69 -7.79 -9.37
CA ALA A 52 4.27 -6.67 -8.56
C ALA A 52 2.79 -6.83 -8.19
N ARG A 53 2.45 -6.62 -6.93
CA ARG A 53 1.06 -6.65 -6.45
C ARG A 53 0.68 -5.30 -5.89
N LEU A 54 -0.50 -4.82 -6.27
CA LEU A 54 -1.12 -3.65 -5.67
C LEU A 54 -2.22 -4.13 -4.72
N LYS A 55 -2.08 -3.74 -3.45
CA LYS A 55 -3.07 -3.99 -2.42
C LYS A 55 -3.68 -2.68 -1.97
N ALA A 56 -4.99 -2.65 -1.81
CA ALA A 56 -5.69 -1.47 -1.27
C ALA A 56 -6.97 -1.88 -0.55
N VAL A 57 -7.25 -1.18 0.54
CA VAL A 57 -8.45 -1.39 1.35
C VAL A 57 -8.98 -0.07 1.86
N GLY A 58 -10.29 -0.01 2.10
CA GLY A 58 -10.94 1.14 2.69
C GLY A 58 -11.86 0.69 3.81
N ASP A 59 -11.96 1.53 4.83
CA ASP A 59 -12.93 1.40 5.90
C ASP A 59 -13.87 2.60 5.89
N PHE A 60 -15.16 2.35 6.10
CA PHE A 60 -16.25 3.33 5.98
C PHE A 60 -16.19 4.23 4.73
N CYS A 61 -15.60 3.76 3.63
CA CYS A 61 -15.53 4.49 2.37
C CYS A 61 -15.44 3.55 1.17
N SER A 62 -16.16 3.86 0.08
CA SER A 62 -15.89 3.18 -1.18
C SER A 62 -14.61 3.74 -1.79
N LEU A 63 -13.87 2.92 -2.53
CA LEU A 63 -12.63 3.34 -3.16
C LEU A 63 -12.47 2.77 -4.58
N GLU A 64 -11.76 3.50 -5.42
CA GLU A 64 -11.24 3.08 -6.73
C GLU A 64 -9.73 3.34 -6.75
N VAL A 65 -8.96 2.35 -7.19
CA VAL A 65 -7.51 2.48 -7.34
C VAL A 65 -7.13 2.48 -8.81
N ARG A 66 -6.21 3.38 -9.17
CA ARG A 66 -5.60 3.48 -10.49
C ARG A 66 -4.08 3.44 -10.38
N LEU A 67 -3.44 2.80 -11.35
CA LEU A 67 -2.01 2.83 -11.59
C LEU A 67 -1.78 3.43 -12.97
N ASN A 68 -1.00 4.50 -13.06
CA ASN A 68 -0.72 5.22 -14.30
C ASN A 68 -2.01 5.60 -15.07
N GLY A 69 -3.05 5.99 -14.34
CA GLY A 69 -4.37 6.34 -14.89
C GLY A 69 -5.28 5.15 -15.24
N ARG A 70 -4.74 3.92 -15.30
CA ARG A 70 -5.50 2.70 -15.56
C ARG A 70 -6.15 2.18 -14.28
N LYS A 71 -7.44 1.82 -14.35
CA LYS A 71 -8.17 1.22 -13.22
C LYS A 71 -7.61 -0.16 -12.88
N VAL A 72 -7.24 -0.32 -11.61
CA VAL A 72 -6.78 -1.58 -11.01
C VAL A 72 -7.95 -2.30 -10.38
N GLY A 73 -8.73 -1.61 -9.56
CA GLY A 73 -9.87 -2.20 -8.88
C GLY A 73 -10.75 -1.16 -8.23
N GLN A 74 -11.87 -1.61 -7.68
CA GLN A 74 -12.77 -0.81 -6.87
C GLN A 74 -13.40 -1.67 -5.77
N SER A 75 -13.73 -1.04 -4.64
CA SER A 75 -14.36 -1.70 -3.50
C SER A 75 -15.44 -0.79 -2.88
N PRO A 76 -16.62 -1.32 -2.50
CA PRO A 76 -17.63 -0.55 -1.77
C PRO A 76 -17.18 -0.25 -0.31
N ALA A 77 -17.98 0.51 0.43
CA ALA A 77 -17.61 1.03 1.77
C ALA A 77 -17.33 -0.03 2.86
N HIS A 78 -17.80 -1.24 2.65
CA HIS A 78 -17.50 -2.43 3.47
C HIS A 78 -17.08 -3.59 2.56
N GLY A 79 -16.35 -3.26 1.49
CA GLY A 79 -15.93 -4.22 0.49
C GLY A 79 -14.65 -4.96 0.84
N SER A 80 -14.30 -5.93 0.00
CA SER A 80 -13.09 -6.73 0.18
C SER A 80 -11.82 -5.93 -0.14
N LEU A 81 -10.70 -6.45 0.34
CA LEU A 81 -9.35 -6.08 -0.10
C LEU A 81 -9.26 -6.18 -1.64
N ILE A 82 -8.70 -5.14 -2.26
CA ILE A 82 -8.19 -5.21 -3.63
C ILE A 82 -6.79 -5.79 -3.54
N ASP A 83 -6.49 -6.86 -4.27
CA ASP A 83 -5.17 -7.51 -4.29
C ASP A 83 -4.85 -8.02 -5.71
N GLU A 84 -4.33 -7.14 -6.55
CA GLU A 84 -4.16 -7.37 -7.99
C GLU A 84 -2.70 -7.43 -8.42
N ARG A 85 -2.40 -8.25 -9.41
CA ARG A 85 -1.11 -8.24 -10.11
C ARG A 85 -1.03 -7.08 -11.09
N VAL A 86 0.07 -6.33 -11.05
CA VAL A 86 0.23 -5.06 -11.79
C VAL A 86 1.57 -4.91 -12.50
N GLU A 87 2.42 -5.95 -12.52
CA GLU A 87 3.75 -5.92 -13.14
C GLU A 87 3.71 -5.42 -14.59
N GLY A 88 2.76 -5.89 -15.39
CA GLY A 88 2.62 -5.50 -16.79
C GLY A 88 2.14 -4.07 -17.03
N TRP A 89 1.80 -3.32 -15.97
CA TRP A 89 1.31 -1.94 -16.06
C TRP A 89 2.31 -0.92 -15.52
N LEU A 90 3.41 -1.40 -14.93
CA LEU A 90 4.51 -0.56 -14.48
C LEU A 90 5.35 -0.11 -15.67
N THR A 91 5.71 1.17 -15.68
CA THR A 91 6.62 1.75 -16.66
C THR A 91 8.01 1.89 -16.05
N LYS A 92 9.05 1.84 -16.88
CA LYS A 92 10.39 2.25 -16.44
C LYS A 92 10.36 3.75 -16.13
N GLY A 93 10.89 4.14 -14.97
CA GLY A 93 10.85 5.50 -14.46
C GLY A 93 9.62 5.74 -13.59
N LYS A 94 9.02 6.93 -13.73
CA LYS A 94 7.97 7.42 -12.82
C LYS A 94 6.64 6.72 -13.07
N ASN A 95 6.09 6.16 -11.99
CA ASN A 95 4.76 5.59 -11.90
C ASN A 95 3.93 6.37 -10.88
N ILE A 96 2.61 6.37 -11.03
CA ILE A 96 1.69 7.06 -10.12
C ILE A 96 0.56 6.12 -9.73
N VAL A 97 0.35 5.92 -8.43
CA VAL A 97 -0.87 5.33 -7.89
C VAL A 97 -1.81 6.44 -7.45
N THR A 98 -3.09 6.28 -7.76
CA THR A 98 -4.16 7.18 -7.34
C THR A 98 -5.27 6.39 -6.70
N ILE A 99 -5.73 6.85 -5.54
CA ILE A 99 -6.88 6.30 -4.82
C ILE A 99 -7.94 7.39 -4.79
N SER A 100 -9.11 7.12 -5.38
CA SER A 100 -10.30 7.95 -5.24
C SER A 100 -11.22 7.29 -4.25
N ALA A 101 -11.56 7.98 -3.16
CA ALA A 101 -12.41 7.44 -2.10
C ALA A 101 -13.63 8.31 -1.84
N ARG A 102 -14.75 7.71 -1.46
CA ARG A 102 -15.97 8.40 -1.04
C ARG A 102 -16.39 7.93 0.35
N SER A 103 -16.46 8.86 1.29
CA SER A 103 -16.90 8.59 2.66
C SER A 103 -18.34 8.06 2.69
N ALA A 104 -18.60 7.03 3.50
CA ALA A 104 -19.93 6.57 3.89
C ALA A 104 -20.40 7.21 5.22
N GLY A 105 -19.64 8.16 5.76
CA GLY A 105 -19.80 8.73 7.10
C GLY A 105 -18.89 8.04 8.14
N LYS A 106 -18.89 8.54 9.38
CA LYS A 106 -18.08 8.04 10.52
C LYS A 106 -16.57 8.38 10.41
N ALA A 107 -15.72 7.36 10.47
CA ALA A 107 -14.25 7.47 10.48
C ALA A 107 -13.66 6.77 9.24
N PRO A 108 -13.92 7.32 8.03
CA PRO A 108 -13.39 6.75 6.79
C PRO A 108 -11.86 6.76 6.76
N ALA A 109 -11.28 5.76 6.12
CA ALA A 109 -9.84 5.65 5.90
C ALA A 109 -9.53 4.73 4.71
N VAL A 110 -8.39 4.96 4.04
CA VAL A 110 -7.83 4.06 3.02
C VAL A 110 -6.39 3.70 3.34
N ALA A 111 -5.91 2.57 2.83
CA ALA A 111 -4.53 2.10 2.96
C ALA A 111 -4.05 1.37 1.70
#